data_AF-A0A2N2GLS2-F1
#
_entry.id   AF-A0A2N2GLS2-F1
#
_cell.length_a   1.000
_cell.length_b   1.000
_cell.length_c   1.000
_cell.angle_alpha   90.00
_cell.angle_beta   90.00
_cell.angle_gamma   90.00
#
_symmetry.space_group_name_H-M   'P 1'
#
loop_
_entity.id
_entity.type
_entity.pdbx_description
1 polymer ?
#
loop_
_entity_poly.entity_id
_entity_poly.type
_entity_poly.pdbx_seq_one_letter_code
_entity_poly.pdbx_strand_id
1 'polypeptide(L)'
;IEPPVPPSRYAAIPAALERVILWCMEKEPSMRPQSIVELKEVLLPLLAGLMQSQKAPTLLPVSSRPRSTEKSLAEIRQILTPKQAGFGRVPMLMAGVILLLLISMTLMYVNFTSNATGAWSPFTPFDVAGSVRPDLPAGQPDLQSGRSAGPVAAPEKEAVEQVLLQLQIEPIGTSRRIWVDDVEQHEAFFKVEKSESRKITIRVEAGGFLSWERTLLPAFSQNIPVLLKEKVVNNGGADMPPPPQMRLDVPDVL
;
A
#
# COMPACT_ATOMS: atom_id res chain seq x y z
N ILE A 1 -16.30 -45.44 -11.91
CA ILE A 1 -15.89 -44.02 -11.98
C ILE A 1 -15.80 -43.71 -13.47
N GLU A 2 -16.80 -43.00 -13.98
CA GLU A 2 -16.85 -42.61 -15.40
C GLU A 2 -15.75 -41.57 -15.67
N PRO A 3 -14.94 -41.71 -16.74
CA PRO A 3 -13.87 -40.76 -17.03
C PRO A 3 -14.47 -39.39 -17.39
N PRO A 4 -13.87 -38.28 -16.93
CA PRO A 4 -14.39 -36.94 -17.20
C PRO A 4 -14.39 -36.66 -18.70
N VAL A 5 -15.50 -36.09 -19.19
CA VAL A 5 -15.65 -35.67 -20.59
C VAL A 5 -14.61 -34.59 -20.90
N PRO A 6 -13.91 -34.67 -22.06
CA PRO A 6 -12.87 -33.71 -22.38
C PRO A 6 -13.43 -32.29 -22.59
N PRO A 7 -12.66 -31.25 -22.21
CA PRO A 7 -13.10 -29.85 -22.26
C PRO A 7 -13.27 -29.30 -23.67
N SER A 8 -12.74 -29.99 -24.69
CA SER A 8 -12.96 -29.71 -26.12
C SER A 8 -14.43 -29.67 -26.55
N ARG A 9 -15.37 -30.13 -25.71
CA ARG A 9 -16.81 -29.98 -25.95
C ARG A 9 -17.33 -28.55 -25.74
N TYR A 10 -16.62 -27.70 -25.00
CA TYR A 10 -17.09 -26.37 -24.58
C TYR A 10 -16.42 -25.20 -25.29
N ALA A 11 -15.25 -25.43 -25.91
CA ALA A 11 -14.55 -24.47 -26.74
C ALA A 11 -13.80 -25.20 -27.85
N ALA A 12 -13.82 -24.66 -29.07
CA ALA A 12 -13.07 -25.19 -30.20
C ALA A 12 -11.58 -24.88 -30.03
N ILE A 13 -10.91 -25.60 -29.14
CA ILE A 13 -9.47 -25.51 -28.92
C ILE A 13 -8.80 -26.42 -29.95
N PRO A 14 -7.78 -25.94 -30.69
CA PRO A 14 -6.99 -26.79 -31.57
C PRO A 14 -6.39 -27.97 -30.79
N ALA A 15 -6.57 -29.20 -31.28
CA ALA A 15 -6.14 -30.41 -30.57
C ALA A 15 -4.65 -30.41 -30.18
N ALA A 16 -3.80 -29.77 -30.99
CA ALA A 16 -2.38 -29.62 -30.67
C ALA A 16 -2.13 -28.75 -29.43
N LEU A 17 -2.92 -27.67 -29.26
CA LEU A 17 -2.82 -26.80 -28.09
C LEU A 17 -3.38 -27.48 -26.84
N GLU A 18 -4.47 -28.24 -26.98
CA GLU A 18 -5.04 -29.03 -25.89
C GLU A 18 -4.01 -30.04 -25.34
N ARG A 19 -3.24 -30.71 -26.20
CA ARG A 19 -2.16 -31.61 -25.77
C ARG A 19 -1.08 -30.91 -24.95
N VAL A 20 -0.68 -29.69 -25.34
CA VAL A 20 0.31 -28.91 -24.58
C VAL A 20 -0.25 -28.51 -23.22
N ILE A 21 -1.52 -28.11 -23.14
CA ILE A 21 -2.19 -27.80 -21.86
C ILE A 21 -2.21 -29.04 -20.96
N LEU A 22 -2.61 -30.19 -21.50
CA LEU A 22 -2.64 -31.45 -20.74
C LEU A 22 -1.23 -31.87 -20.28
N TRP A 23 -0.21 -31.70 -21.13
CA TRP A 23 1.18 -31.96 -20.78
C TRP A 23 1.68 -31.11 -19.59
N CYS A 24 1.31 -29.82 -19.56
CA CYS A 24 1.60 -28.94 -18.42
C CYS A 24 0.85 -29.34 -17.14
N MET A 25 -0.30 -30.00 -17.27
CA MET A 25 -1.17 -30.42 -16.16
C MET A 25 -0.93 -31.87 -15.71
N GLU A 26 0.03 -32.57 -16.29
CA GLU A 26 0.29 -33.98 -16.00
C GLU A 26 0.54 -34.20 -14.50
N LYS A 27 0.04 -35.31 -13.95
CA LYS A 27 0.09 -35.52 -12.50
C LYS A 27 1.53 -35.66 -11.99
N GLU A 28 2.36 -36.35 -12.77
CA GLU A 28 3.76 -36.61 -12.44
C GLU A 28 4.66 -35.44 -12.86
N PRO A 29 5.43 -34.82 -11.94
CA PRO A 29 6.29 -33.68 -12.28
C PRO A 29 7.39 -33.99 -13.30
N SER A 30 7.87 -35.23 -13.34
CA SER A 30 8.86 -35.70 -14.32
C SER A 30 8.33 -35.75 -15.75
N MET A 31 7.01 -35.83 -15.91
CA MET A 31 6.35 -35.87 -17.22
C MET A 31 5.95 -34.49 -17.72
N ARG A 32 6.07 -33.44 -16.90
CA ARG A 32 5.86 -32.04 -17.29
C ARG A 32 7.07 -31.49 -18.04
N PRO A 33 6.94 -30.38 -18.79
CA PRO A 33 8.09 -29.65 -19.31
C PRO A 33 9.04 -29.29 -18.17
N GLN A 34 10.31 -29.66 -18.31
CA GLN A 34 11.31 -29.47 -17.26
C GLN A 34 11.85 -28.03 -17.24
N SER A 35 11.60 -27.27 -18.31
CA SER A 35 11.99 -25.87 -18.40
C SER A 35 10.99 -25.04 -19.21
N ILE A 36 11.01 -23.73 -18.96
CA ILE A 36 10.22 -22.78 -19.75
C ILE A 36 10.70 -22.70 -21.20
N VAL A 37 11.98 -23.01 -21.46
CA VAL A 37 12.58 -23.01 -22.80
C VAL A 37 11.97 -24.13 -23.64
N GLU A 38 11.90 -25.34 -23.08
CA GLU A 38 11.29 -26.51 -23.70
C GLU A 38 9.81 -26.26 -24.06
N LEU A 39 9.05 -25.67 -23.12
CA LEU A 39 7.66 -25.31 -23.38
C LEU A 39 7.54 -24.27 -24.51
N LYS A 40 8.43 -23.28 -24.54
CA LYS A 40 8.45 -22.23 -25.57
C LYS A 40 8.74 -22.80 -26.96
N GLU A 41 9.67 -23.74 -27.07
CA GLU A 41 10.02 -24.41 -28.33
C GLU A 41 8.83 -25.18 -28.93
N VAL A 42 8.00 -25.79 -28.08
CA VAL A 42 6.79 -26.49 -28.52
C VAL A 42 5.64 -25.53 -28.83
N LEU A 43 5.48 -24.47 -28.03
CA LEU A 43 4.34 -23.56 -28.13
C LEU A 43 4.44 -22.58 -29.31
N LEU A 44 5.63 -22.04 -29.59
CA LEU A 44 5.80 -21.00 -30.62
C LEU A 44 5.40 -21.44 -32.04
N PRO A 45 5.79 -22.64 -32.53
CA PRO A 45 5.37 -23.10 -33.85
C PRO A 45 3.85 -23.28 -33.95
N LEU A 46 3.20 -23.74 -32.87
CA LEU A 46 1.74 -23.91 -32.83
C LEU A 46 1.04 -22.56 -32.91
N LEU A 47 1.51 -21.56 -32.17
CA LEU A 47 0.96 -20.20 -32.23
C LEU A 47 1.15 -19.57 -33.62
N ALA A 48 2.32 -19.75 -34.24
CA ALA A 48 2.56 -19.26 -35.60
C ALA A 48 1.58 -19.88 -36.62
N GLY A 49 1.32 -21.19 -36.51
CA GLY A 49 0.31 -21.87 -37.33
C GLY A 49 -1.12 -21.38 -37.08
N LEU A 50 -1.47 -21.07 -35.83
CA LEU A 50 -2.78 -20.53 -35.47
C LEU A 50 -2.99 -19.11 -35.99
N MET A 51 -1.95 -18.26 -35.97
CA MET A 51 -2.01 -16.92 -36.54
C MET A 51 -2.26 -16.95 -38.06
N GLN A 52 -1.75 -17.98 -38.75
CA GLN A 52 -1.99 -18.16 -40.19
C GLN A 52 -3.37 -18.78 -40.50
N SER A 53 -3.85 -19.66 -39.63
CA SER A 53 -5.12 -20.38 -39.80
C SER A 53 -6.35 -19.54 -39.44
N GLN A 54 -6.22 -18.56 -38.54
CA GLN A 54 -7.28 -17.59 -38.24
C GLN A 54 -7.45 -16.58 -39.38
N LYS A 55 -8.06 -17.03 -40.48
CA LYS A 55 -8.25 -16.27 -41.71
C LYS A 55 -9.38 -15.24 -41.67
N ALA A 56 -10.01 -15.06 -40.52
CA ALA A 56 -10.94 -13.97 -40.28
C ALA A 56 -10.58 -13.32 -38.95
N PRO A 57 -10.51 -11.98 -38.87
CA PRO A 57 -10.66 -11.33 -37.60
C PRO A 57 -12.03 -11.77 -37.11
N THR A 58 -12.05 -12.73 -36.18
CA THR A 58 -13.22 -12.95 -35.36
C THR A 58 -13.38 -11.62 -34.67
N LEU A 59 -14.24 -10.77 -35.23
CA LEU A 59 -14.81 -9.62 -34.55
C LEU A 59 -15.45 -10.27 -33.34
N LEU A 60 -14.67 -10.34 -32.25
CA LEU A 60 -15.21 -10.59 -30.94
C LEU A 60 -16.37 -9.61 -30.90
N PRO A 61 -17.62 -10.10 -30.80
CA PRO A 61 -18.71 -9.17 -30.65
C PRO A 61 -18.24 -8.26 -29.53
N VAL A 62 -18.22 -6.96 -29.80
CA VAL A 62 -18.20 -5.95 -28.74
C VAL A 62 -19.59 -6.07 -28.09
N SER A 63 -19.96 -7.28 -27.64
CA SER A 63 -20.98 -7.52 -26.65
C SER A 63 -20.41 -6.78 -25.47
N SER A 64 -20.88 -5.54 -25.33
CA SER A 64 -20.93 -4.82 -24.09
C SER A 64 -19.72 -5.18 -23.23
N ARG A 65 -18.58 -4.50 -23.43
CA ARG A 65 -17.74 -4.20 -22.27
C ARG A 65 -18.76 -3.91 -21.18
N PRO A 66 -18.91 -4.74 -20.13
CA PRO A 66 -19.70 -4.30 -19.00
C PRO A 66 -19.04 -2.99 -18.69
N ARG A 67 -19.78 -1.90 -18.96
CA ARG A 67 -19.37 -0.55 -18.63
C ARG A 67 -18.82 -0.76 -17.25
N SER A 68 -17.52 -0.62 -17.13
CA SER A 68 -16.80 -0.78 -15.89
C SER A 68 -17.41 0.32 -15.05
N THR A 69 -18.56 0.01 -14.43
CA THR A 69 -18.90 0.46 -13.12
C THR A 69 -17.59 0.22 -12.41
N GLU A 70 -16.79 1.27 -12.28
CA GLU A 70 -16.56 1.92 -11.00
C GLU A 70 -17.43 1.31 -9.88
N LYS A 71 -17.35 -0.01 -9.73
CA LYS A 71 -17.57 -0.71 -8.50
C LYS A 71 -16.35 -0.31 -7.74
N SER A 72 -16.49 0.89 -7.18
CA SER A 72 -15.63 1.49 -6.19
C SER A 72 -14.97 0.38 -5.40
N LEU A 73 -13.67 0.51 -5.13
CA LEU A 73 -12.95 -0.37 -4.21
C LEU A 73 -13.75 -0.66 -2.91
N ALA A 74 -14.72 0.19 -2.55
CA ALA A 74 -15.71 -0.07 -1.51
C ALA A 74 -16.60 -1.33 -1.73
N GLU A 75 -17.05 -1.62 -2.95
CA GLU A 75 -17.90 -2.79 -3.25
C GLU A 75 -17.08 -4.09 -3.29
N ILE A 76 -15.84 -4.05 -3.79
CA ILE A 76 -14.92 -5.20 -3.71
C ILE A 76 -14.49 -5.45 -2.25
N ARG A 77 -14.29 -4.39 -1.45
CA ARG A 77 -14.10 -4.53 0.01
C ARG A 77 -15.30 -5.20 0.66
N GLN A 78 -16.52 -4.95 0.20
CA GLN A 78 -17.73 -5.54 0.76
C GLN A 78 -17.84 -7.06 0.53
N ILE A 79 -17.22 -7.58 -0.54
CA ILE A 79 -17.19 -9.03 -0.84
C ILE A 79 -16.07 -9.72 -0.06
N LEU A 80 -14.95 -9.03 0.20
CA LEU A 80 -13.80 -9.58 0.93
C LEU A 80 -13.80 -9.31 2.43
N THR A 81 -14.61 -8.38 2.94
CA THR A 81 -14.90 -8.32 4.37
C THR A 81 -15.97 -9.36 4.67
N PRO A 82 -15.64 -10.52 5.29
CA PRO A 82 -16.69 -11.37 5.83
C PRO A 82 -17.53 -10.48 6.74
N LYS A 83 -18.82 -10.35 6.41
CA LYS A 83 -19.82 -9.74 7.27
C LYS A 83 -19.57 -10.28 8.66
N GLN A 84 -19.05 -9.42 9.54
CA GLN A 84 -18.57 -9.76 10.88
C GLN A 84 -19.80 -10.12 11.74
N ALA A 85 -20.40 -11.25 11.42
CA ALA A 85 -21.51 -11.83 12.12
C ALA A 85 -20.94 -12.36 13.44
N GLY A 86 -21.11 -11.58 14.50
CA GLY A 86 -20.94 -12.08 15.86
C GLY A 86 -19.74 -11.58 16.65
N PHE A 87 -19.37 -10.30 16.56
CA PHE A 87 -18.58 -9.65 17.64
C PHE A 87 -19.45 -9.29 18.88
N GLY A 88 -20.56 -10.00 19.09
CA GLY A 88 -21.44 -9.81 20.23
C GLY A 88 -21.01 -10.73 21.37
N ARG A 89 -20.66 -10.12 22.52
CA ARG A 89 -20.43 -10.71 23.86
C ARG A 89 -19.00 -11.04 24.27
N VAL A 90 -18.14 -11.59 23.41
CA VAL A 90 -16.76 -11.95 23.83
C VAL A 90 -15.92 -10.74 24.26
N PRO A 91 -15.81 -9.63 23.50
CA PRO A 91 -15.04 -8.47 23.96
C PRO A 91 -15.67 -7.79 25.19
N MET A 92 -16.99 -7.88 25.35
CA MET A 92 -17.69 -7.31 26.51
C MET A 92 -17.42 -8.10 27.79
N LEU A 93 -17.32 -9.43 27.71
CA LEU A 93 -16.91 -10.28 28.83
C LEU A 93 -15.45 -10.02 29.21
N MET A 94 -14.55 -9.89 28.23
CA MET A 94 -13.14 -9.57 28.48
C MET A 94 -12.98 -8.19 29.14
N ALA A 95 -13.72 -7.18 28.67
CA ALA A 95 -13.73 -5.85 29.31
C ALA A 95 -14.24 -5.92 30.76
N GLY A 96 -15.29 -6.71 31.03
CA GLY A 96 -15.80 -6.93 32.38
C GLY A 96 -14.77 -7.58 33.31
N VAL A 97 -14.04 -8.60 32.83
CA VAL A 97 -12.98 -9.26 33.61
C VAL A 97 -11.82 -8.31 33.90
N ILE A 98 -11.39 -7.52 32.92
CA ILE A 98 -10.32 -6.53 33.10
C ILE A 98 -10.74 -5.47 34.13
N LEU A 99 -11.99 -4.97 34.05
CA LEU A 99 -12.51 -4.01 35.03
C LEU A 99 -12.52 -4.61 36.45
N LEU A 100 -12.94 -5.87 36.59
CA LEU A 100 -13.00 -6.55 37.89
C LEU A 100 -11.60 -6.76 38.48
N LEU A 101 -10.61 -7.11 37.65
CA LEU A 101 -9.20 -7.20 38.06
C LEU A 101 -8.65 -5.84 38.51
N LEU A 102 -8.96 -4.76 37.79
CA LEU A 102 -8.54 -3.41 38.18
C LEU A 102 -9.18 -2.99 39.51
N ILE A 103 -10.47 -3.23 39.71
CA ILE A 103 -11.15 -2.93 40.98
C ILE A 103 -10.53 -3.75 42.13
N SER A 104 -10.30 -5.05 41.92
CA SER A 104 -9.62 -5.92 42.88
C SER A 104 -8.23 -5.42 43.25
N MET A 105 -7.43 -5.02 42.25
CA MET A 105 -6.08 -4.49 42.47
C MET A 105 -6.11 -3.17 43.25
N THR A 106 -7.08 -2.31 42.96
CA THR A 106 -7.25 -1.02 43.64
C THR A 106 -7.64 -1.23 45.11
N LEU A 107 -8.58 -2.15 45.39
CA LEU A 107 -8.97 -2.50 46.77
C LEU A 107 -7.81 -3.14 47.55
N MET A 108 -7.02 -4.00 46.91
CA MET A 108 -5.83 -4.59 47.52
C MET A 108 -4.80 -3.51 47.85
N TYR A 109 -4.58 -2.54 46.95
CA TYR A 109 -3.64 -1.44 47.17
C TYR A 109 -4.05 -0.57 48.35
N VAL A 110 -5.34 -0.21 48.47
CA VAL A 110 -5.84 0.57 49.61
C VAL A 110 -5.64 -0.18 50.93
N ASN A 111 -6.02 -1.47 50.99
CA ASN A 111 -5.82 -2.29 52.19
C ASN A 111 -4.33 -2.51 52.54
N PHE A 112 -3.46 -2.58 51.54
CA PHE A 112 -2.02 -2.70 51.76
C PHE A 112 -1.44 -1.39 52.33
N THR A 113 -1.86 -0.23 51.81
CA THR A 113 -1.42 1.07 52.32
C THR A 113 -1.97 1.40 53.72
N SER A 114 -3.16 0.92 54.08
CA SER A 114 -3.73 1.12 55.42
C SER A 114 -3.00 0.32 56.51
N ASN A 115 -2.32 -0.78 56.17
CA ASN A 115 -1.48 -1.52 57.11
C ASN A 115 -0.02 -1.03 57.14
N ALA A 116 0.38 -0.19 56.19
CA ALA A 116 1.74 0.36 56.09
C ALA A 116 1.87 1.81 56.61
N THR A 117 0.79 2.41 57.12
CA THR A 117 0.81 3.78 57.69
C THR A 117 1.19 3.76 59.17
N GLY A 118 2.41 3.34 59.44
CA GLY A 118 3.13 3.61 60.68
C GLY A 118 4.48 4.23 60.35
N ALA A 119 4.51 5.58 60.28
CA ALA A 119 5.62 6.41 59.80
C ALA A 119 5.86 6.20 58.29
N TRP A 120 5.93 7.17 57.39
CA TRP A 120 6.61 8.47 57.42
C TRP A 120 5.83 9.40 56.46
N SER A 121 5.55 10.63 56.88
CA SER A 121 4.95 11.65 56.04
C SER A 121 5.99 12.31 55.12
N PRO A 122 5.81 12.34 53.79
CA PRO A 122 6.57 13.26 52.97
C PRO A 122 5.88 14.63 52.90
N PHE A 123 6.74 15.65 53.02
CA PHE A 123 6.44 17.06 52.89
C PHE A 123 5.79 17.40 51.54
N THR A 124 4.73 18.19 51.57
CA THR A 124 4.40 19.21 50.55
C THR A 124 4.43 20.56 51.28
N PRO A 125 4.59 21.74 50.63
CA PRO A 125 4.36 22.06 49.22
C PRO A 125 5.42 23.01 48.59
N PHE A 126 5.34 23.23 47.27
CA PHE A 126 5.62 24.55 46.69
C PHE A 126 4.73 24.77 45.47
N ASP A 127 3.76 25.67 45.66
CA ASP A 127 3.11 26.46 44.62
C ASP A 127 4.14 27.39 43.96
N VAL A 128 4.19 27.42 42.63
CA VAL A 128 4.66 28.60 41.89
C VAL A 128 3.73 28.86 40.72
N ALA A 129 3.03 29.99 40.85
CA ALA A 129 2.22 30.64 39.85
C ALA A 129 3.03 31.03 38.60
N GLY A 130 2.38 31.07 37.43
CA GLY A 130 3.03 31.47 36.19
C GLY A 130 2.06 31.73 35.03
N SER A 131 1.27 32.78 35.17
CA SER A 131 0.41 33.39 34.14
C SER A 131 1.24 34.15 33.11
N VAL A 132 1.14 33.85 31.81
CA VAL A 132 1.31 34.83 30.72
C VAL A 132 0.44 34.47 29.51
N ARG A 133 -0.59 35.27 29.25
CA ARG A 133 -1.36 35.36 28.00
C ARG A 133 -0.82 36.57 27.22
N PRO A 134 -0.44 36.47 25.93
CA PRO A 134 -0.21 37.65 25.10
C PRO A 134 -1.49 38.03 24.36
N ASP A 135 -1.96 39.25 24.62
CA ASP A 135 -2.99 39.97 23.88
C ASP A 135 -2.53 40.27 22.44
N LEU A 136 -3.40 40.05 21.45
CA LEU A 136 -3.22 40.56 20.09
C LEU A 136 -4.03 41.86 19.91
N PRO A 137 -3.44 42.92 19.31
CA PRO A 137 -4.15 44.16 19.04
C PRO A 137 -5.07 44.03 17.82
N ALA A 138 -6.31 44.45 18.02
CA ALA A 138 -7.28 44.76 16.97
C ALA A 138 -6.81 45.97 16.17
N GLY A 139 -6.58 45.78 14.87
CA GLY A 139 -6.23 46.83 13.91
C GLY A 139 -7.12 46.72 12.69
N GLN A 140 -8.28 47.37 12.76
CA GLN A 140 -9.16 47.67 11.64
C GLN A 140 -8.83 49.09 11.15
N PRO A 141 -8.72 49.31 9.84
CA PRO A 141 -9.42 50.45 9.29
C PRO A 141 -10.21 50.08 8.03
N ASP A 142 -11.46 50.53 8.02
CA ASP A 142 -12.36 50.56 6.89
C ASP A 142 -11.95 51.65 5.87
N LEU A 143 -12.56 51.53 4.68
CA LEU A 143 -12.81 52.55 3.64
C LEU A 143 -11.71 52.81 2.60
N GLN A 144 -11.87 52.18 1.43
CA GLN A 144 -11.99 52.97 0.20
C GLN A 144 -12.94 52.32 -0.81
N SER A 145 -14.07 53.03 -0.99
CA SER A 145 -15.06 52.87 -2.03
C SER A 145 -14.50 53.38 -3.36
N GLY A 146 -14.71 52.60 -4.44
CA GLY A 146 -14.92 53.15 -5.77
C GLY A 146 -13.89 52.79 -6.83
N ARG A 147 -14.13 51.69 -7.55
CA ARG A 147 -14.17 51.73 -9.02
C ARG A 147 -14.82 50.47 -9.58
N SER A 148 -15.97 50.66 -10.20
CA SER A 148 -16.67 49.67 -11.01
C SER A 148 -15.81 49.36 -12.24
N ALA A 149 -15.08 48.26 -12.21
CA ALA A 149 -14.54 47.58 -13.38
C ALA A 149 -15.26 46.23 -13.46
N GLY A 150 -15.77 45.87 -14.64
CA GLY A 150 -16.66 44.74 -14.85
C GLY A 150 -16.10 43.40 -14.36
N PRO A 151 -16.95 42.36 -14.26
CA PRO A 151 -16.52 41.05 -13.78
C PRO A 151 -15.48 40.48 -14.75
N VAL A 152 -14.21 40.71 -14.46
CA VAL A 152 -13.10 39.96 -15.03
C VAL A 152 -13.30 38.55 -14.52
N ALA A 153 -13.74 37.67 -15.40
CA ALA A 153 -13.92 36.25 -15.13
C ALA A 153 -12.66 35.76 -14.40
N ALA A 154 -12.82 35.41 -13.13
CA ALA A 154 -11.75 34.83 -12.34
C ALA A 154 -11.24 33.62 -13.14
N PRO A 155 -9.93 33.49 -13.40
CA PRO A 155 -9.41 32.35 -14.12
C PRO A 155 -9.87 31.11 -13.39
N GLU A 156 -10.69 30.32 -14.08
CA GLU A 156 -11.21 29.05 -13.63
C GLU A 156 -9.98 28.23 -13.27
N LYS A 157 -9.72 28.08 -11.96
CA LYS A 157 -8.59 27.29 -11.48
C LYS A 157 -8.87 25.87 -11.95
N GLU A 158 -8.23 25.51 -13.05
CA GLU A 158 -8.19 24.17 -13.58
C GLU A 158 -7.89 23.25 -12.39
N ALA A 159 -8.86 22.39 -12.07
CA ALA A 159 -8.75 21.51 -10.93
C ALA A 159 -7.63 20.51 -11.25
N VAL A 160 -6.43 20.82 -10.76
CA VAL A 160 -5.25 19.99 -10.92
C VAL A 160 -5.60 18.58 -10.45
N GLU A 161 -5.68 17.63 -11.39
CA GLU A 161 -5.99 16.25 -11.07
C GLU A 161 -4.90 15.71 -10.14
N GLN A 162 -5.30 15.15 -9.00
CA GLN A 162 -4.37 14.58 -8.02
C GLN A 162 -4.49 13.06 -8.03
N VAL A 163 -3.34 12.38 -8.01
CA VAL A 163 -3.25 10.94 -7.80
C VAL A 163 -2.73 10.63 -6.40
N LEU A 164 -3.09 9.45 -5.92
CA LEU A 164 -2.80 9.02 -4.57
C LEU A 164 -1.73 7.93 -4.57
N LEU A 165 -0.64 8.18 -3.84
CA LEU A 165 0.45 7.22 -3.70
C LEU A 165 0.49 6.71 -2.27
N GLN A 166 0.50 5.39 -2.13
CA GLN A 166 0.64 4.70 -0.85
C GLN A 166 1.92 3.88 -0.85
N LEU A 167 2.80 4.08 0.12
CA LEU A 167 4.02 3.29 0.30
C LEU A 167 3.77 2.16 1.31
N GLN A 168 3.96 0.91 0.88
CA GLN A 168 3.96 -0.25 1.76
C GLN A 168 5.40 -0.58 2.15
N ILE A 169 5.84 -0.03 3.28
CA ILE A 169 7.24 -0.12 3.74
C ILE A 169 7.40 -1.30 4.69
N GLU A 170 8.28 -2.24 4.33
CA GLU A 170 8.63 -3.41 5.13
C GLU A 170 10.13 -3.37 5.50
N PRO A 171 10.50 -3.68 6.77
CA PRO A 171 9.65 -4.17 7.86
C PRO A 171 8.81 -3.08 8.56
N ILE A 172 7.68 -3.49 9.14
CA ILE A 172 6.76 -2.61 9.88
C ILE A 172 7.39 -2.23 11.22
N GLY A 173 7.21 -0.98 11.66
CA GLY A 173 7.70 -0.48 12.95
C GLY A 173 9.06 0.21 12.90
N THR A 174 9.70 0.25 11.73
CA THR A 174 10.99 0.94 11.54
C THR A 174 10.81 2.46 11.45
N SER A 175 11.64 3.21 12.18
CA SER A 175 11.72 4.68 12.05
C SER A 175 12.32 5.04 10.68
N ARG A 176 11.56 5.82 9.91
CA ARG A 176 11.83 6.09 8.49
C ARG A 176 11.64 7.55 8.15
N ARG A 177 12.39 8.01 7.16
CA ARG A 177 12.24 9.32 6.50
C ARG A 177 11.93 9.08 5.03
N ILE A 178 10.92 9.78 4.53
CA ILE A 178 10.43 9.65 3.15
C ILE A 178 10.63 11.00 2.49
N TRP A 179 11.19 11.02 1.28
CA TRP A 179 11.30 12.22 0.45
C TRP A 179 10.61 11.99 -0.88
N VAL A 180 9.91 13.02 -1.34
CA VAL A 180 9.25 13.07 -2.65
C VAL A 180 9.71 14.35 -3.33
N ASP A 181 10.45 14.23 -4.44
CA ASP A 181 11.10 15.38 -5.11
C ASP A 181 11.88 16.27 -4.12
N ASP A 182 12.72 15.65 -3.28
CA ASP A 182 13.52 16.28 -2.23
C ASP A 182 12.71 16.95 -1.08
N VAL A 183 11.39 16.84 -1.08
CA VAL A 183 10.53 17.32 0.02
C VAL A 183 10.26 16.18 1.00
N GLU A 184 10.64 16.38 2.27
CA GLU A 184 10.39 15.39 3.33
C GLU A 184 8.89 15.24 3.61
N GLN A 185 8.43 13.98 3.70
CA GLN A 185 7.07 13.58 3.98
C GLN A 185 7.05 12.74 5.27
N HIS A 186 6.10 13.03 6.15
CA HIS A 186 5.93 12.28 7.41
C HIS A 186 4.97 11.09 7.26
N GLU A 187 4.11 11.11 6.24
CA GLU A 187 3.11 10.08 6.00
C GLU A 187 3.54 9.15 4.86
N ALA A 188 3.18 7.87 4.94
CA ALA A 188 3.37 6.92 3.85
C ALA A 188 2.28 7.05 2.76
N PHE A 189 1.41 8.06 2.89
CA PHE A 189 0.28 8.30 2.04
C PHE A 189 0.30 9.77 1.65
N PHE A 190 0.46 10.07 0.36
CA PHE A 190 0.53 11.45 -0.10
C PHE A 190 -0.12 11.61 -1.47
N LYS A 191 -0.60 12.83 -1.71
CA LYS A 191 -1.24 13.23 -2.95
C LYS A 191 -0.22 13.94 -3.82
N VAL A 192 -0.13 13.53 -5.07
CA VAL A 192 0.76 14.14 -6.07
C VAL A 192 -0.07 14.61 -7.25
N GLU A 193 0.34 15.70 -7.88
CA GLU A 193 -0.23 16.15 -9.14
C GLU A 193 -0.07 15.05 -10.21
N LYS A 194 -1.17 14.71 -10.86
CA LYS A 194 -1.19 13.74 -11.95
C LYS A 194 -0.39 14.30 -13.10
N SER A 195 0.60 13.55 -13.57
CA SER A 195 1.40 13.97 -14.73
C SER A 195 1.80 12.77 -15.57
N GLU A 196 1.58 12.89 -16.87
CA GLU A 196 2.02 11.90 -17.87
C GLU A 196 3.47 12.12 -18.30
N SER A 197 4.06 13.28 -17.97
CA SER A 197 5.38 13.69 -18.43
C SER A 197 6.37 13.97 -17.29
N ARG A 198 5.87 14.45 -16.14
CA ARG A 198 6.71 14.75 -14.98
C ARG A 198 6.92 13.49 -14.16
N LYS A 199 8.18 13.05 -14.08
CA LYS A 199 8.61 12.00 -13.16
C LYS A 199 8.77 12.57 -11.77
N ILE A 200 8.45 11.77 -10.76
CA ILE A 200 8.76 12.05 -9.37
C ILE A 200 9.79 11.07 -8.84
N THR A 201 10.65 11.51 -7.94
CA THR A 201 11.62 10.63 -7.27
C THR A 201 11.21 10.44 -5.81
N ILE A 202 10.99 9.18 -5.43
CA ILE A 202 10.66 8.79 -4.06
C ILE A 202 11.90 8.14 -3.44
N ARG A 203 12.37 8.71 -2.34
CA ARG A 203 13.48 8.17 -1.54
C ARG A 203 12.96 7.78 -0.16
N VAL A 204 13.36 6.62 0.33
CA VAL A 204 13.04 6.14 1.68
C VAL A 204 14.34 5.75 2.37
N GLU A 205 14.58 6.33 3.54
CA GLU A 205 15.70 5.96 4.40
C GLU A 205 15.19 5.49 5.75
N ALA A 206 15.86 4.49 6.29
CA ALA A 206 15.61 4.01 7.64
C ALA A 206 16.94 3.67 8.32
N GLY A 207 17.04 3.94 9.62
CA GLY A 207 18.23 3.63 10.40
C GLY A 207 18.51 2.12 10.40
N GLY A 208 19.73 1.72 10.01
CA GLY A 208 20.12 0.30 9.91
C GLY A 208 19.78 -0.37 8.58
N PHE A 209 19.17 0.34 7.62
CA PHE A 209 18.80 -0.20 6.30
C PHE A 209 19.51 0.54 5.16
N LEU A 210 19.56 -0.09 3.99
CA LEU A 210 19.98 0.56 2.75
C LEU A 210 18.88 1.54 2.29
N SER A 211 19.30 2.70 1.77
CA SER A 211 18.38 3.67 1.18
C SER A 211 17.70 3.07 -0.05
N TRP A 212 16.39 3.24 -0.14
CA TRP A 212 15.60 2.85 -1.30
C TRP A 212 15.24 4.10 -2.09
N GLU A 213 15.41 4.08 -3.41
CA GLU A 213 15.08 5.20 -4.29
C GLU A 213 14.44 4.66 -5.57
N ARG A 214 13.33 5.27 -5.98
CA ARG A 214 12.67 4.95 -7.25
C ARG A 214 12.10 6.21 -7.89
N THR A 215 12.31 6.32 -9.18
CA THR A 215 11.67 7.35 -10.02
C THR A 215 10.45 6.75 -10.71
N LEU A 216 9.31 7.43 -10.66
CA LEU A 216 8.06 6.93 -11.26
C LEU A 216 7.21 8.06 -11.85
N LEU A 217 6.28 7.68 -12.74
CA LEU A 217 5.31 8.59 -13.36
C LEU A 217 3.97 8.53 -12.58
N PRO A 218 3.50 9.64 -12.00
CA PRO A 218 2.24 9.69 -11.25
C PRO A 218 1.03 9.76 -12.18
N ALA A 219 0.85 8.74 -13.03
CA ALA A 219 -0.26 8.70 -13.99
C ALA A 219 -1.59 8.23 -13.35
N PHE A 220 -1.52 7.40 -12.31
CA PHE A 220 -2.67 6.86 -11.59
C PHE A 220 -2.34 6.58 -10.12
N SER A 221 -3.38 6.34 -9.32
CA SER A 221 -3.23 6.01 -7.90
C SER A 221 -2.70 4.58 -7.73
N GLN A 222 -1.63 4.40 -6.95
CA GLN A 222 -0.95 3.11 -6.83
C GLN A 222 -0.37 2.85 -5.43
N ASN A 223 -0.27 1.56 -5.09
CA ASN A 223 0.44 1.09 -3.90
C ASN A 223 1.84 0.62 -4.30
N ILE A 224 2.87 1.17 -3.68
CA ILE A 224 4.27 0.94 -4.01
C ILE A 224 4.91 0.13 -2.87
N PRO A 225 5.27 -1.14 -3.10
CA PRO A 225 5.99 -1.92 -2.11
C PRO A 225 7.44 -1.43 -2.00
N VAL A 226 7.87 -1.15 -0.76
CA VAL A 226 9.22 -0.70 -0.41
C VAL A 226 9.82 -1.73 0.52
N LEU A 227 10.73 -2.54 -0.03
CA LEU A 227 11.46 -3.57 0.72
C LEU A 227 12.81 -3.01 1.15
N LEU A 228 12.93 -2.66 2.43
CA LEU A 228 14.17 -2.17 3.00
C LEU A 228 15.08 -3.35 3.35
N LYS A 229 16.29 -3.34 2.81
CA LYS A 229 17.31 -4.35 3.10
C LYS A 229 18.20 -3.88 4.24
N GLU A 230 18.44 -4.74 5.22
CA GLU A 230 19.35 -4.42 6.33
C GLU A 230 20.75 -4.11 5.80
N LYS A 231 21.34 -3.04 6.33
CA LYS A 231 22.71 -2.67 6.03
C LYS A 231 23.62 -3.57 6.86
N VAL A 232 24.13 -4.64 6.24
CA VAL A 232 25.13 -5.51 6.87
C VAL A 232 26.41 -4.68 7.06
N VAL A 233 26.67 -4.25 8.29
CA VAL A 233 27.92 -3.62 8.66
C VAL A 233 28.97 -4.73 8.70
N ASN A 234 29.65 -4.94 7.58
CA ASN A 234 30.82 -5.80 7.56
C ASN A 234 31.90 -5.12 8.41
N ASN A 235 32.08 -5.59 9.65
CA ASN A 235 33.19 -5.20 10.52
C ASN A 235 34.56 -5.73 10.03
N GLY A 236 34.64 -6.23 8.80
CA GLY A 236 35.86 -6.81 8.24
C GLY A 236 36.69 -5.75 7.52
N GLY A 237 37.77 -5.28 8.18
CA GLY A 237 39.00 -4.75 7.58
C GLY A 237 38.86 -3.51 6.69
N ALA A 238 39.47 -2.40 7.11
CA ALA A 238 39.42 -1.06 6.52
C ALA A 238 39.96 -0.90 5.07
N ASP A 239 40.17 -1.98 4.30
CA ASP A 239 40.87 -1.93 3.00
C ASP A 239 40.02 -2.41 1.80
N MET A 240 38.72 -2.65 1.96
CA MET A 240 37.86 -2.98 0.82
C MET A 240 37.21 -1.72 0.21
N PRO A 241 37.34 -1.47 -1.11
CA PRO A 241 36.66 -0.37 -1.78
C PRO A 241 35.14 -0.51 -1.61
N PRO A 242 34.40 0.61 -1.51
CA PRO A 242 32.95 0.58 -1.31
C PRO A 242 32.28 -0.25 -2.40
N PRO A 243 31.34 -1.15 -2.05
CA PRO A 243 30.65 -1.95 -3.05
C PRO A 243 29.91 -1.02 -4.02
N PRO A 244 29.89 -1.35 -5.33
CA PRO A 244 29.15 -0.58 -6.31
C PRO A 244 27.68 -0.51 -5.88
N GLN A 245 27.12 0.70 -5.82
CA GLN A 245 25.71 0.90 -5.52
C GLN A 245 24.88 0.21 -6.62
N MET A 246 24.27 -0.93 -6.30
CA MET A 246 23.36 -1.61 -7.21
C MET A 246 22.10 -0.76 -7.37
N ARG A 247 22.01 -0.03 -8.48
CA ARG A 247 20.73 0.49 -8.96
C ARG A 247 19.91 -0.71 -9.43
N LEU A 248 18.90 -1.08 -8.64
CA LEU A 248 17.96 -2.13 -9.02
C LEU A 248 17.00 -1.54 -10.05
N ASP A 249 17.42 -1.49 -11.32
CA ASP A 249 16.53 -1.23 -12.45
C ASP A 249 15.58 -2.42 -12.60
N VAL A 250 14.53 -2.47 -11.77
CA VAL A 250 13.40 -3.35 -12.02
C VAL A 250 12.63 -2.72 -13.18
N PRO A 251 12.54 -3.39 -14.35
CA PRO A 251 11.81 -2.84 -15.48
C PRO A 251 10.36 -2.57 -15.05
N ASP A 252 9.90 -1.34 -15.30
CA ASP A 252 8.51 -0.95 -15.11
C ASP A 252 7.64 -1.83 -16.03
N VAL A 253 7.10 -2.91 -15.48
CA VAL A 253 6.06 -3.69 -16.14
C VAL A 253 4.75 -2.93 -15.88
N LEU A 254 4.44 -2.02 -16.81
CA LEU A 254 3.13 -1.39 -16.97
C LEU A 254 2.08 -2.40 -17.44
#